data_AF-A0A0V0YZ65-F1
#
_entry.id   AF-A0A0V0YZ65-F1
#
_cell.length_a   1.000
_cell.length_b   1.000
_cell.length_c   1.000
_cell.angle_alpha   90.00
_cell.angle_beta   90.00
_cell.angle_gamma   90.00
#
_symmetry.space_group_name_H-M   'P 1'
#
loop_
_entity.id
_entity.type
_entity.pdbx_description
1 polymer ?
#
loop_
_entity_poly.entity_id
_entity_poly.type
_entity_poly.pdbx_seq_one_letter_code
_entity_poly.pdbx_strand_id
1 'polypeptide(L)' 'MTYLNHFTKFCILSPLKSKRAEEVASKLLEIFLTFGAPSILQSDNGREFSNAIIAELKTCWPELKLVT' A
#
# COMPACT_ATOMS: atom_id res chain seq x y z
N MET A 1 -7.27 -7.73 -1.33
CA MET A 1 -6.12 -7.23 -0.56
C MET A 1 -6.43 -7.32 0.92
N THR A 2 -5.47 -7.80 1.71
CA THR A 2 -5.54 -7.75 3.17
C THR A 2 -4.49 -6.76 3.65
N TYR A 3 -4.90 -5.74 4.39
CA TYR A 3 -4.01 -4.83 5.08
C TYR A 3 -4.17 -5.03 6.58
N LEU A 4 -3.09 -5.33 7.27
CA LEU A 4 -3.09 -5.56 8.71
C LEU A 4 -2.25 -4.49 9.39
N ASN A 5 -2.87 -3.69 10.26
CA ASN A 5 -2.11 -2.89 11.20
C ASN A 5 -1.50 -3.81 12.26
N HIS A 6 -0.18 -3.97 12.25
CA HIS A 6 0.50 -4.91 13.14
C HIS A 6 0.38 -4.53 14.62
N PHE A 7 0.29 -3.23 14.93
CA PHE A 7 0.21 -2.75 16.32
C PHE A 7 -1.18 -2.99 16.91
N THR A 8 -2.24 -2.53 16.24
CA THR A 8 -3.61 -2.63 16.74
C THR A 8 -4.29 -3.95 16.41
N LYS A 9 -3.69 -4.76 15.53
CA LYS A 9 -4.29 -5.95 14.90
C LYS A 9 -5.57 -5.65 14.11
N PHE A 10 -5.81 -4.38 13.77
CA PHE A 10 -6.93 -3.98 12.94
C PHE A 10 -6.70 -4.42 11.49
N CYS A 11 -7.68 -5.12 10.92
CA CYS A 11 -7.60 -5.71 9.60
C CYS A 11 -8.59 -5.02 8.64
N ILE A 12 -8.09 -4.63 7.47
CA ILE A 12 -8.88 -4.07 6.38
C ILE A 12 -8.85 -5.05 5.22
N LEU A 13 -10.04 -5.46 4.79
CA LEU A 13 -10.23 -6.31 3.62
C LEU A 13 -10.77 -5.44 2.49
N SER A 14 -10.01 -5.36 1.41
CA SER A 14 -10.42 -4.61 0.21
C SER A 14 -10.51 -5.56 -0.98
N PRO A 15 -11.70 -5.74 -1.60
CA PRO A 15 -11.83 -6.58 -2.77
C PRO A 15 -11.02 -5.99 -3.93
N LEU A 16 -10.34 -6.85 -4.69
CA LEU A 16 -9.61 -6.47 -5.89
C LEU A 16 -10.21 -7.20 -7.10
N LYS A 17 -10.34 -6.50 -8.22
CA LYS A 17 -10.68 -7.09 -9.52
C LYS A 17 -9.47 -7.77 -10.15
N SER A 18 -8.26 -7.27 -9.86
CA SER A 18 -7.00 -7.79 -10.36
C SER A 18 -5.89 -7.68 -9.31
N LYS A 19 -4.79 -8.42 -9.49
CA LYS A 19 -3.59 -8.28 -8.64
C LYS A 19 -2.59 -7.24 -9.19
N ARG A 20 -3.03 -6.34 -10.08
CA ARG A 20 -2.15 -5.34 -10.68
C ARG A 20 -1.71 -4.32 -9.62
N ALA A 21 -0.44 -3.88 -9.72
CA ALA A 21 0.14 -2.94 -8.77
C ALA A 21 -0.65 -1.62 -8.66
N GLU A 22 -1.17 -1.13 -9.79
CA GLU A 22 -2.02 0.07 -9.90
C GLU A 22 -3.23 -0.01 -8.95
N GLU A 23 -3.97 -1.12 -8.98
CA GLU A 23 -5.17 -1.31 -8.17
C GLU A 23 -4.82 -1.45 -6.69
N VAL A 24 -3.72 -2.15 -6.37
CA VAL A 24 -3.23 -2.29 -5.00
C VAL A 24 -2.75 -0.95 -4.44
N ALA A 25 -2.05 -0.14 -5.24
CA ALA A 25 -1.60 1.20 -4.86
C ALA A 25 -2.79 2.12 -4.59
N SER A 26 -3.82 2.09 -5.44
CA SER A 26 -5.07 2.82 -5.24
C SER A 26 -5.74 2.46 -3.91
N LYS A 27 -5.84 1.16 -3.57
CA LYS A 27 -6.40 0.71 -2.29
C LYS A 27 -5.54 1.03 -1.07
N LEU A 28 -4.22 0.99 -1.21
CA LEU A 28 -3.32 1.45 -0.16
C LEU A 28 -3.47 2.95 0.12
N LEU A 29 -3.56 3.76 -0.94
CA LEU A 29 -3.75 5.20 -0.80
C LEU A 29 -5.07 5.53 -0.08
N GLU A 30 -6.15 4.85 -0.42
CA GLU A 30 -7.45 4.97 0.28
C GLU A 30 -7.30 4.70 1.80
N ILE A 31 -6.58 3.63 2.15
CA ILE A 31 -6.30 3.29 3.56
C ILE A 31 -5.46 4.39 4.23
N PHE A 32 -4.40 4.88 3.57
CA PHE A 32 -3.51 5.91 4.13
C PHE A 32 -4.22 7.24 4.34
N LEU A 33 -5.13 7.61 3.45
CA LEU A 33 -5.92 8.84 3.59
C LEU A 33 -6.98 8.71 4.70
N THR A 34 -7.46 7.50 4.98
CA THR A 34 -8.48 7.24 6.01
C THR A 34 -7.88 7.11 7.41
N PHE A 35 -6.75 6.39 7.54
CA PHE A 35 -6.17 6.02 8.84
C PHE A 35 -4.78 6.63 9.11
N GLY A 36 -4.21 7.33 8.13
CA GLY A 36 -2.82 7.75 8.13
C GLY A 36 -1.90 6.72 7.46
N ALA A 37 -0.81 7.22 6.86
CA ALA A 37 0.24 6.38 6.30
C ALA A 37 1.12 5.78 7.42
N PRO A 38 1.48 4.49 7.35
CA PRO A 38 2.38 3.89 8.32
C PRO A 38 3.84 4.34 8.08
N SER A 39 4.66 4.36 9.13
CA SER A 39 6.11 4.59 8.97
C SER A 39 6.82 3.44 8.27
N ILE A 40 6.29 2.22 8.37
CA ILE A 40 6.84 1.02 7.74
C ILE A 40 5.68 0.26 7.08
N LEU A 41 5.82 -0.02 5.79
CA LEU A 41 4.91 -0.87 5.03
C LEU A 41 5.65 -2.15 4.63
N GLN A 42 5.11 -3.31 5.00
CA GLN A 42 5.69 -4.63 4.68
C GLN A 42 4.79 -5.38 3.70
N SER A 43 5.39 -6.04 2.71
CA SER A 43 4.69 -6.86 1.71
C SER A 43 5.28 -8.27 1.66
N ASP A 44 4.42 -9.26 1.45
CA ASP A 44 4.76 -10.67 1.23
C ASP A 44 4.93 -11.03 -0.25
N ASN A 45 4.60 -10.12 -1.18
CA ASN A 45 4.62 -10.36 -2.63
C ASN A 45 6.00 -10.14 -3.28
N GLY A 46 7.06 -10.15 -2.48
CA GLY A 46 8.43 -9.95 -2.96
C GLY A 46 8.77 -8.51 -3.35
N ARG A 47 10.06 -8.29 -3.61
CA ARG A 47 10.63 -6.95 -3.86
C ARG A 47 10.15 -6.34 -5.17
N GLU A 48 10.07 -7.12 -6.25
CA GLU A 48 9.67 -6.63 -7.57
C GLU A 48 8.26 -6.03 -7.55
N PHE A 49 7.31 -6.76 -6.95
CA PHE A 49 5.93 -6.28 -6.82
C PHE A 49 5.83 -5.07 -5.89
N SER A 50 6.58 -5.07 -4.78
CA SER A 50 6.64 -3.93 -3.86
C SER A 50 7.14 -2.67 -4.57
N ASN A 51 8.17 -2.79 -5.42
CA ASN A 51 8.69 -1.68 -6.20
C ASN A 51 7.67 -1.18 -7.24
N ALA A 52 6.91 -2.08 -7.87
CA ALA A 52 5.84 -1.70 -8.78
C ALA A 52 4.75 -0.89 -8.05
N ILE A 53 4.31 -1.32 -6.86
CA ILE A 53 3.35 -0.55 -6.05
C ILE A 53 3.90 0.82 -5.69
N ILE A 54 5.17 0.90 -5.29
CA ILE A 54 5.82 2.18 -4.96
C ILE A 54 5.86 3.12 -6.17
N ALA A 55 6.15 2.59 -7.36
CA ALA A 55 6.13 3.38 -8.59
C ALA A 55 4.74 3.95 -8.86
N GLU A 56 3.69 3.13 -8.73
CA GLU A 56 2.29 3.57 -8.86
C GLU A 56 1.89 4.59 -7.78
N LEU A 57 2.29 4.38 -6.51
CA LEU A 57 2.01 5.35 -5.45
C LEU A 57 2.66 6.71 -5.73
N LYS A 58 3.87 6.74 -6.33
CA LYS A 58 4.53 8.00 -6.71
C LYS A 58 3.83 8.74 -7.83
N THR A 59 3.10 8.06 -8.72
CA THR A 59 2.32 8.75 -9.76
C THR A 59 1.14 9.51 -9.14
N CYS A 60 0.47 8.91 -8.15
CA CYS A 60 -0.65 9.53 -7.44
C CYS A 60 -0.20 10.50 -6.33
N TRP A 61 0.98 10.29 -5.75
CA TRP A 61 1.55 11.10 -4.67
C TRP A 61 3.01 11.48 -4.99
N PRO A 62 3.23 12.53 -5.80
CA PRO A 62 4.59 12.93 -6.24
C PRO A 62 5.53 13.31 -5.10
N GLU A 63 4.99 13.86 -4.01
CA GLU A 63 5.73 14.25 -2.80
C GLU A 63 6.07 13.08 -1.87
N LEU A 64 5.76 11.83 -2.25
CA LEU A 64 6.05 10.65 -1.45
C LEU A 64 7.55 10.46 -1.27
N LYS A 65 8.02 10.62 -0.02
CA LYS A 65 9.41 10.35 0.37
C LYS A 65 9.52 8.95 0.95
N LEU A 66 10.40 8.14 0.38
CA LEU A 66 10.75 6.83 0.92
C LEU A 66 11.92 7.03 1.89
N VAL A 67 11.75 6.56 3.13
CA VAL A 67 12.83 6.50 4.11
C VAL A 67 13.37 5.07 4.05
N THR A 68 14.57 4.91 3.49
CA THR A 68 15.26 3.62 3.34
C THR A 68 16.37 3.48 4.37
#